data_AF-A0A357YS34-F1
#
_entry.id   AF-A0A357YS34-F1
#
_cell.length_a   1.000
_cell.length_b   1.000
_cell.length_c   1.000
_cell.angle_alpha   90.00
_cell.angle_beta   90.00
_cell.angle_gamma   90.00
#
_symmetry.space_group_name_H-M   'P 1'
#
loop_
_entity.id
_entity.type
_entity.pdbx_description
1 polymer ?
#
loop_
_entity_poly.entity_id
_entity_poly.type
_entity_poly.pdbx_seq_one_letter_code
_entity_poly.pdbx_strand_id
1 'polypeptide(L)'
;MSVDAEQKMLEMMREKKIFLEKYKQAKKLFSDLVKSQKRLFNRDSREKKDDGVSDKINVKESVHAINDIMEMLFETDRLILNSMKDYFSTDDYFFQHSFGVCYIGTIVLKRFNEIFSQYINNMLIAKFKDSLKHHREEEMVPFFYYPHEAVRTISMGYLMHDMGKIMIPDSLLNKKSVLNRRELKEIQKHAGGYGTLFLKINGIYDVYIENIIKYHHAAIYFNEKKAYPVYQSPSDLPPYVKICKLADIYSAMTLKRSYGEAVNPTKVVNTIYQDYSGRNPILQLILYSFVKEIGTCPEGSILTLINGQSVYVINSQGPEVIIFTDEAGRTIEKADKIINLSSPISKSQNLVIDSEQLPKTPVEMFNRLPEYLKEFHSESLNTQTQATTKHESNLTTY
;
A
#
# COMPACT_ATOMS: atom_id res chain seq x y z
N MET A 1 3.35 -32.87 4.25
CA MET A 1 2.11 -33.06 5.03
C MET A 1 1.20 -31.90 4.67
N SER A 2 0.04 -32.14 4.05
CA SER A 2 -0.88 -31.06 3.69
C SER A 2 -1.46 -30.47 4.96
N VAL A 3 -1.17 -29.20 5.25
CA VAL A 3 -1.97 -28.45 6.20
C VAL A 3 -3.40 -28.46 5.64
N ASP A 4 -4.36 -28.85 6.46
CA ASP A 4 -5.76 -28.87 6.08
C ASP A 4 -6.17 -27.44 5.70
N ALA A 5 -6.60 -27.27 4.44
CA ALA A 5 -6.90 -25.95 3.88
C ALA A 5 -8.02 -25.28 4.69
N GLU A 6 -8.96 -26.09 5.21
CA GLU A 6 -10.06 -25.64 6.06
C GLU A 6 -9.57 -25.05 7.39
N GLN A 7 -8.62 -25.72 8.07
CA GLN A 7 -8.07 -25.24 9.33
C GLN A 7 -7.30 -23.93 9.17
N LYS A 8 -6.47 -23.81 8.11
CA LYS A 8 -5.73 -22.57 7.81
C LYS A 8 -6.69 -21.44 7.41
N MET A 9 -7.76 -21.72 6.66
CA MET A 9 -8.78 -20.72 6.36
C MET A 9 -9.53 -20.24 7.63
N LEU A 10 -9.88 -21.14 8.54
CA LEU A 10 -10.51 -20.80 9.83
C LEU A 10 -9.61 -19.90 10.70
N GLU A 11 -8.31 -20.21 10.75
CA GLU A 11 -7.31 -19.38 11.44
C GLU A 11 -7.24 -17.98 10.81
N MET A 12 -7.09 -17.91 9.48
CA MET A 12 -7.07 -16.66 8.73
C MET A 12 -8.35 -15.82 8.93
N MET A 13 -9.53 -16.45 8.96
CA MET A 13 -10.80 -15.76 9.23
C MET A 13 -10.84 -15.16 10.64
N ARG A 14 -10.33 -15.88 11.65
CA ARG A 14 -10.25 -15.36 13.03
C ARG A 14 -9.33 -14.16 13.13
N GLU A 15 -8.14 -14.24 12.54
CA GLU A 15 -7.19 -13.13 12.55
C GLU A 15 -7.74 -11.93 11.76
N LYS A 16 -8.38 -12.16 10.60
CA LYS A 16 -9.05 -11.11 9.82
C LYS A 16 -10.09 -10.38 10.66
N LYS A 17 -10.91 -11.09 11.44
CA LYS A 17 -11.93 -10.47 12.30
C LYS A 17 -11.32 -9.56 13.38
N ILE A 18 -10.25 -10.01 14.05
CA ILE A 18 -9.54 -9.21 15.06
C ILE A 18 -8.98 -7.94 14.43
N PHE A 19 -8.36 -8.08 13.25
CA PHE A 19 -7.81 -6.94 12.54
C PHE A 19 -8.88 -5.99 12.00
N LEU A 20 -10.03 -6.49 11.51
CA LEU A 20 -11.11 -5.65 10.98
C LEU A 20 -11.64 -4.69 12.05
N GLU A 21 -11.72 -5.12 13.31
CA GLU A 21 -12.09 -4.24 14.43
C GLU A 21 -11.03 -3.15 14.67
N LYS A 22 -9.74 -3.51 14.69
CA LYS A 22 -8.63 -2.53 14.76
C LYS A 22 -8.65 -1.56 13.56
N TYR A 23 -8.92 -2.06 12.36
CA TYR A 23 -9.02 -1.26 11.14
C TYR A 23 -10.17 -0.26 11.20
N LYS A 24 -11.36 -0.68 11.66
CA LYS A 24 -12.51 0.23 11.87
C LYS A 24 -12.17 1.34 12.86
N GLN A 25 -11.47 1.01 13.94
CA GLN A 25 -10.99 1.99 14.91
C GLN A 25 -9.98 2.97 14.26
N ALA A 26 -8.98 2.46 13.54
CA ALA A 26 -7.99 3.27 12.81
C ALA A 26 -8.65 4.24 11.83
N LYS A 27 -9.62 3.74 11.06
CA LYS A 27 -10.40 4.51 10.10
C LYS A 27 -11.17 5.64 10.78
N LYS A 28 -11.79 5.36 11.91
CA LYS A 28 -12.53 6.37 12.70
C LYS A 28 -11.58 7.47 13.17
N LEU A 29 -10.45 7.10 13.78
CA LEU A 29 -9.43 8.05 14.26
C LEU A 29 -8.89 8.93 13.12
N PHE A 30 -8.58 8.32 11.96
CA PHE A 30 -8.12 9.08 10.79
C PHE A 30 -9.19 10.03 10.24
N SER A 31 -10.45 9.57 10.19
CA SER A 31 -11.57 10.40 9.74
C SER A 31 -11.81 11.59 10.66
N ASP A 32 -11.71 11.37 11.98
CA ASP A 32 -11.85 12.41 12.99
C ASP A 32 -10.69 13.42 12.92
N LEU A 33 -9.46 12.94 12.69
CA LEU A 33 -8.28 13.76 12.39
C LEU A 33 -8.54 14.66 11.17
N VAL A 34 -8.93 14.08 10.03
CA VAL A 34 -9.19 14.85 8.79
C VAL A 34 -10.28 15.89 9.00
N LYS A 35 -11.39 15.53 9.67
CA LYS A 35 -12.50 16.46 9.96
C LYS A 35 -12.06 17.60 10.89
N SER A 36 -11.32 17.28 11.95
CA SER A 36 -10.77 18.26 12.89
C SER A 36 -9.89 19.29 12.16
N GLN A 37 -8.95 18.79 11.36
CA GLN A 37 -8.01 19.64 10.62
C GLN A 37 -8.74 20.48 9.56
N LYS A 38 -9.68 19.92 8.79
CA LYS A 38 -10.52 20.71 7.86
C LYS A 38 -11.28 21.84 8.56
N ARG A 39 -11.84 21.61 9.75
CA ARG A 39 -12.55 22.64 10.53
C ARG A 39 -11.59 23.75 10.95
N LEU A 40 -10.39 23.40 11.42
CA LEU A 40 -9.36 24.36 11.81
C LEU A 40 -8.94 25.26 10.64
N PHE A 41 -8.68 24.69 9.46
CA PHE A 41 -8.32 25.46 8.25
C PHE A 41 -9.43 26.41 7.78
N ASN A 42 -10.68 25.97 7.86
CA ASN A 42 -11.81 26.80 7.44
C ASN A 42 -12.11 27.96 8.41
N ARG A 43 -11.80 27.83 9.70
CA ARG A 43 -11.93 28.91 10.70
C ARG A 43 -10.93 30.03 10.45
N ASP A 44 -9.67 29.68 10.18
CA ASP A 44 -8.60 30.66 9.87
C ASP A 44 -8.90 31.46 8.58
N SER A 45 -9.74 30.90 7.69
CA SER A 45 -10.20 31.55 6.46
C SER A 45 -11.39 32.51 6.66
N ARG A 46 -12.11 32.42 7.80
CA ARG A 46 -13.38 33.16 8.03
C ARG A 46 -13.37 34.12 9.22
N GLU A 47 -12.37 34.13 10.09
CA GLU A 47 -12.33 35.03 11.24
C GLU A 47 -10.99 35.77 11.38
N LYS A 48 -10.90 36.97 10.80
CA LYS A 48 -10.14 38.10 11.37
C LYS A 48 -11.05 38.92 12.29
N LYS A 49 -11.81 38.27 13.17
CA LYS A 49 -12.48 38.95 14.28
C LYS A 49 -12.06 38.28 15.57
N ASP A 50 -11.50 39.15 16.38
CA ASP A 50 -10.99 38.99 17.73
C ASP A 50 -12.08 38.39 18.64
N ASP A 51 -11.91 37.13 19.04
CA ASP A 51 -12.60 36.53 20.18
C ASP A 51 -11.61 35.59 20.88
N GLY A 52 -11.21 35.98 22.09
CA GLY A 52 -10.11 35.40 22.89
C GLY A 52 -10.32 33.98 23.42
N VAL A 53 -10.67 33.02 22.56
CA VAL A 53 -10.59 31.58 22.85
C VAL A 53 -9.40 31.00 22.10
N SER A 54 -8.32 30.78 22.84
CA SER A 54 -7.11 30.07 22.41
C SER A 54 -7.41 28.57 22.18
N ASP A 55 -8.26 28.23 21.21
CA ASP A 55 -8.28 26.89 20.62
C ASP A 55 -7.11 26.79 19.64
N LYS A 56 -5.89 26.87 20.19
CA LYS A 56 -4.67 26.51 19.47
C LYS A 56 -4.88 25.11 18.92
N ILE A 57 -4.56 24.92 17.65
CA ILE A 57 -4.45 23.62 16.96
C ILE A 57 -4.05 22.54 17.98
N ASN A 58 -4.92 21.55 18.24
CA ASN A 58 -4.56 20.44 19.13
C ASN A 58 -3.69 19.43 18.37
N VAL A 59 -2.46 19.87 18.15
CA VAL A 59 -1.35 19.10 17.60
C VAL A 59 -1.20 17.76 18.29
N LYS A 60 -1.34 17.75 19.62
CA LYS A 60 -1.07 16.58 20.45
C LYS A 60 -2.04 15.44 20.12
N GLU A 61 -3.33 15.73 20.01
CA GLU A 61 -4.35 14.72 19.65
C GLU A 61 -4.10 14.15 18.24
N SER A 62 -3.72 15.00 17.29
CA SER A 62 -3.47 14.58 15.91
C SER A 62 -2.26 13.63 15.81
N VAL A 63 -1.19 13.93 16.53
CA VAL A 63 0.02 13.09 16.60
C VAL A 63 -0.28 11.77 17.33
N HIS A 64 -1.07 11.79 18.41
CA HIS A 64 -1.46 10.56 19.11
C HIS A 64 -2.29 9.63 18.20
N ALA A 65 -3.29 10.16 17.50
CA ALA A 65 -4.09 9.37 16.57
C ALA A 65 -3.24 8.72 15.46
N ILE A 66 -2.25 9.44 14.92
CA ILE A 66 -1.30 8.90 13.94
C ILE A 66 -0.46 7.78 14.56
N ASN A 67 0.05 7.96 15.77
CA ASN A 67 0.84 6.94 16.46
C ASN A 67 0.03 5.67 16.74
N ASP A 68 -1.23 5.81 17.18
CA ASP A 68 -2.10 4.66 17.42
C ASP A 68 -2.35 3.87 16.13
N ILE A 69 -2.58 4.56 15.01
CA ILE A 69 -2.70 3.93 13.68
C ILE A 69 -1.41 3.18 13.31
N MET A 70 -0.25 3.76 13.60
CA MET A 70 1.04 3.12 13.33
C MET A 70 1.29 1.88 14.19
N GLU A 71 0.98 1.90 15.47
CA GLU A 71 1.14 0.72 16.33
C GLU A 71 0.27 -0.43 15.84
N MET A 72 -1.00 -0.16 15.51
CA MET A 72 -1.88 -1.17 14.94
C MET A 72 -1.33 -1.77 13.64
N LEU A 73 -0.75 -0.94 12.77
CA LEU A 73 -0.13 -1.38 11.51
C LEU A 73 1.04 -2.33 11.75
N PHE A 74 1.90 -2.04 12.73
CA PHE A 74 3.08 -2.86 13.00
C PHE A 74 2.76 -4.23 13.63
N GLU A 75 1.62 -4.35 14.28
CA GLU A 75 1.15 -5.60 14.90
C GLU A 75 0.38 -6.53 13.95
N THR A 76 0.11 -6.11 12.70
CA THR A 76 -0.82 -6.83 11.81
C THR A 76 -0.12 -7.76 10.81
N ASP A 77 -0.70 -8.94 10.57
CA ASP A 77 -0.25 -9.89 9.55
C ASP A 77 -0.48 -9.41 8.10
N ARG A 78 0.46 -9.74 7.21
CA ARG A 78 0.51 -9.29 5.81
C ARG A 78 -0.63 -9.79 4.94
N LEU A 79 -1.03 -11.05 5.13
CA LEU A 79 -2.06 -11.71 4.32
C LEU A 79 -3.43 -11.06 4.53
N ILE A 80 -3.70 -10.66 5.76
CA ILE A 80 -4.94 -9.98 6.15
C ILE A 80 -5.02 -8.60 5.49
N LEU A 81 -3.90 -7.90 5.40
CA LEU A 81 -3.84 -6.56 4.80
C LEU A 81 -4.09 -6.59 3.29
N ASN A 82 -3.54 -7.59 2.59
CA ASN A 82 -3.76 -7.76 1.16
C ASN A 82 -5.17 -8.30 0.83
N SER A 83 -5.77 -9.11 1.71
CA SER A 83 -7.16 -9.60 1.56
C SER A 83 -8.22 -8.57 1.93
N MET A 84 -7.82 -7.45 2.53
CA MET A 84 -8.67 -6.32 2.90
C MET A 84 -8.73 -5.20 1.87
N LYS A 85 -8.34 -5.47 0.62
CA LYS A 85 -8.70 -4.61 -0.52
C LYS A 85 -10.21 -4.61 -0.83
N ASP A 86 -11.04 -4.96 0.16
CA ASP A 86 -12.49 -4.96 0.11
C ASP A 86 -13.00 -3.54 -0.18
N TYR A 87 -13.29 -3.19 -1.44
CA TYR A 87 -14.43 -3.57 -2.31
C TYR A 87 -15.57 -2.53 -2.19
N PHE A 88 -15.71 -1.70 -3.23
CA PHE A 88 -16.89 -0.92 -3.66
C PHE A 88 -17.54 0.12 -2.73
N SER A 89 -16.77 0.93 -2.03
CA SER A 89 -17.25 2.30 -1.76
C SER A 89 -16.22 3.34 -2.20
N THR A 90 -16.68 4.35 -2.90
CA THR A 90 -15.87 5.53 -3.25
C THR A 90 -15.57 6.41 -2.05
N ASP A 91 -16.25 6.17 -0.93
CA ASP A 91 -16.41 7.17 0.13
C ASP A 91 -15.20 7.21 1.09
N ASP A 92 -14.34 6.20 1.05
CA ASP A 92 -13.22 6.03 2.00
C ASP A 92 -11.83 5.98 1.35
N TYR A 93 -11.72 6.40 0.08
CA TYR A 93 -10.47 6.31 -0.69
C TYR A 93 -9.28 6.94 0.03
N PHE A 94 -9.46 8.08 0.70
CA PHE A 94 -8.34 8.81 1.29
C PHE A 94 -7.63 8.01 2.40
N PHE A 95 -8.38 7.46 3.35
CA PHE A 95 -7.80 6.64 4.41
C PHE A 95 -7.19 5.34 3.84
N GLN A 96 -7.93 4.64 2.98
CA GLN A 96 -7.46 3.39 2.37
C GLN A 96 -6.14 3.59 1.61
N HIS A 97 -6.03 4.69 0.87
CA HIS A 97 -4.84 5.02 0.13
C HIS A 97 -3.67 5.35 1.05
N SER A 98 -3.83 6.27 2.00
CA SER A 98 -2.81 6.60 3.01
C SER A 98 -2.33 5.37 3.77
N PHE A 99 -3.27 4.51 4.19
CA PHE A 99 -2.98 3.28 4.91
C PHE A 99 -2.22 2.27 4.01
N GLY A 100 -2.65 2.09 2.76
CA GLY A 100 -1.99 1.22 1.80
C GLY A 100 -0.57 1.67 1.46
N VAL A 101 -0.35 2.98 1.27
CA VAL A 101 0.99 3.56 1.06
C VAL A 101 1.87 3.34 2.28
N CYS A 102 1.33 3.56 3.48
CA CYS A 102 2.03 3.31 4.73
C CYS A 102 2.48 1.86 4.84
N TYR A 103 1.55 0.92 4.70
CA TYR A 103 1.84 -0.49 4.84
C TYR A 103 2.87 -0.96 3.82
N ILE A 104 2.61 -0.73 2.53
CA ILE A 104 3.47 -1.18 1.42
C ILE A 104 4.84 -0.51 1.50
N GLY A 105 4.87 0.80 1.72
CA GLY A 105 6.12 1.54 1.89
C GLY A 105 6.94 0.98 3.05
N THR A 106 6.30 0.61 4.17
CA THR A 106 6.97 0.10 5.37
C THR A 106 7.59 -1.28 5.15
N ILE A 107 6.84 -2.23 4.58
CA ILE A 107 7.37 -3.58 4.34
C ILE A 107 8.52 -3.54 3.33
N VAL A 108 8.39 -2.72 2.28
CA VAL A 108 9.44 -2.54 1.26
C VAL A 108 10.65 -1.85 1.84
N LEU A 109 10.46 -0.84 2.70
CA LEU A 109 11.54 -0.17 3.42
C LEU A 109 12.30 -1.13 4.33
N LYS A 110 11.59 -1.96 5.11
CA LYS A 110 12.23 -2.96 5.97
C LYS A 110 13.08 -3.92 5.15
N ARG A 111 12.53 -4.45 4.05
CA ARG A 111 13.29 -5.34 3.14
C ARG A 111 14.48 -4.65 2.48
N PHE A 112 14.32 -3.42 2.01
CA PHE A 112 15.41 -2.63 1.46
C PHE A 112 16.51 -2.41 2.51
N ASN A 113 16.11 -2.03 3.72
CA ASN A 113 17.01 -1.79 4.83
C ASN A 113 17.80 -3.05 5.19
N GLU A 114 17.13 -4.20 5.29
CA GLU A 114 17.77 -5.50 5.54
C GLU A 114 18.82 -5.83 4.48
N ILE A 115 18.43 -5.83 3.19
CA ILE A 115 19.34 -6.23 2.10
C ILE A 115 20.52 -5.28 1.98
N PHE A 116 20.27 -3.97 2.00
CA PHE A 116 21.33 -2.98 1.87
C PHE A 116 22.28 -3.04 3.07
N SER A 117 21.75 -3.14 4.28
CA SER A 117 22.55 -3.25 5.50
C SER A 117 23.41 -4.51 5.50
N GLN A 118 22.85 -5.66 5.09
CA GLN A 118 23.61 -6.90 4.94
C GLN A 118 24.74 -6.77 3.92
N TYR A 119 24.47 -6.14 2.76
CA TYR A 119 25.50 -5.90 1.75
C TYR A 119 26.66 -5.05 2.31
N ILE A 120 26.36 -3.97 3.03
CA ILE A 120 27.37 -3.13 3.66
C ILE A 120 28.12 -3.87 4.77
N ASN A 121 27.42 -4.60 5.64
CA ASN A 121 28.05 -5.41 6.70
C ASN A 121 29.03 -6.43 6.10
N ASN A 122 28.63 -7.16 5.06
CA ASN A 122 29.50 -8.12 4.38
C ASN A 122 30.73 -7.44 3.76
N MET A 123 30.56 -6.25 3.16
CA MET A 123 31.67 -5.48 2.63
C MET A 123 32.62 -5.00 3.74
N LEU A 124 32.09 -4.54 4.87
CA LEU A 124 32.89 -4.10 6.02
C LEU A 124 33.67 -5.28 6.63
N ILE A 125 33.02 -6.42 6.87
CA ILE A 125 33.66 -7.63 7.38
C ILE A 125 34.79 -8.07 6.42
N ALA A 126 34.53 -8.12 5.11
CA ALA A 126 35.54 -8.49 4.13
C ALA A 126 36.74 -7.52 4.13
N LYS A 127 36.48 -6.21 4.24
CA LYS A 127 37.52 -5.17 4.21
C LYS A 127 38.36 -5.13 5.48
N PHE A 128 37.78 -5.40 6.65
CA PHE A 128 38.44 -5.29 7.96
C PHE A 128 38.79 -6.65 8.58
N LYS A 129 38.69 -7.73 7.81
CA LYS A 129 38.88 -9.12 8.27
C LYS A 129 40.14 -9.32 9.13
N ASP A 130 41.26 -8.70 8.76
CA ASP A 130 42.52 -8.83 9.49
C ASP A 130 42.52 -8.09 10.84
N SER A 131 41.91 -6.91 10.89
CA SER A 131 41.74 -6.14 12.13
C SER A 131 40.73 -6.79 13.08
N LEU A 132 39.76 -7.53 12.52
CA LEU A 132 38.72 -8.23 13.27
C LEU A 132 39.17 -9.56 13.88
N LYS A 133 40.35 -10.11 13.51
CA LYS A 133 40.86 -11.41 14.02
C LYS A 133 40.95 -11.53 15.55
N HIS A 134 41.04 -10.40 16.26
CA HIS A 134 41.17 -10.36 17.71
C HIS A 134 39.86 -9.97 18.43
N HIS A 135 38.77 -9.75 17.68
CA HIS A 135 37.46 -9.39 18.23
C HIS A 135 36.51 -10.58 18.06
N ARG A 136 35.64 -10.81 19.04
CA ARG A 136 34.58 -11.82 18.90
C ARG A 136 33.51 -11.28 17.95
N GLU A 137 32.96 -12.12 17.07
CA GLU A 137 31.87 -11.72 16.15
C GLU A 137 30.67 -11.10 16.91
N GLU A 138 30.45 -11.53 18.15
CA GLU A 138 29.40 -11.05 19.07
C GLU A 138 29.59 -9.59 19.53
N GLU A 139 30.79 -9.03 19.40
CA GLU A 139 31.11 -7.63 19.79
C GLU A 139 30.89 -6.64 18.64
N MET A 140 30.61 -7.13 17.43
CA MET A 140 30.32 -6.26 16.28
C MET A 140 28.86 -5.84 16.27
N VAL A 141 28.61 -4.55 16.47
CA VAL A 141 27.28 -3.96 16.24
C VAL A 141 27.04 -3.90 14.72
N PRO A 142 26.05 -4.63 14.18
CA PRO A 142 25.79 -4.61 12.74
C PRO A 142 25.34 -3.22 12.30
N PHE A 143 25.84 -2.77 11.15
CA PHE A 143 25.36 -1.58 10.49
C PHE A 143 23.90 -1.77 10.07
N PHE A 144 23.07 -0.77 10.34
CA PHE A 144 21.74 -0.63 9.79
C PHE A 144 21.65 0.69 9.04
N TYR A 145 21.21 0.67 7.78
CA TYR A 145 21.10 1.87 6.95
C TYR A 145 20.07 2.86 7.51
N TYR A 146 18.94 2.34 8.00
CA TYR A 146 17.97 3.06 8.82
C TYR A 146 17.83 2.35 10.17
N PRO A 147 18.04 3.02 11.31
CA PRO A 147 17.75 2.45 12.63
C PRO A 147 16.24 2.26 12.80
N HIS A 148 15.85 1.44 13.78
CA HIS A 148 14.45 1.07 14.02
C HIS A 148 13.53 2.29 14.23
N GLU A 149 14.01 3.29 14.97
CA GLU A 149 13.31 4.56 15.17
C GLU A 149 13.08 5.32 13.87
N ALA A 150 14.08 5.37 12.97
CA ALA A 150 13.95 6.01 11.67
C ALA A 150 12.95 5.27 10.79
N VAL A 151 12.94 3.93 10.80
CA VAL A 151 11.95 3.13 10.07
C VAL A 151 10.53 3.48 10.54
N ARG A 152 10.31 3.60 11.85
CA ARG A 152 9.02 3.99 12.41
C ARG A 152 8.59 5.39 11.94
N THR A 153 9.49 6.37 12.02
CA THR A 153 9.22 7.75 11.62
C THR A 153 8.99 7.89 10.10
N ILE A 154 9.78 7.18 9.28
CA ILE A 154 9.56 7.11 7.83
C ILE A 154 8.17 6.53 7.54
N SER A 155 7.76 5.50 8.27
CA SER A 155 6.44 4.86 8.09
C SER A 155 5.30 5.82 8.45
N MET A 156 5.44 6.63 9.50
CA MET A 156 4.52 7.75 9.79
C MET A 156 4.43 8.73 8.62
N GLY A 157 5.58 9.07 8.02
CA GLY A 157 5.62 9.91 6.83
C GLY A 157 4.84 9.32 5.65
N TYR A 158 4.90 8.00 5.44
CA TYR A 158 4.09 7.32 4.42
C TYR A 158 2.59 7.41 4.69
N LEU A 159 2.14 7.26 5.94
CA LEU A 159 0.72 7.45 6.29
C LEU A 159 0.26 8.89 6.02
N MET A 160 1.14 9.85 6.26
CA MET A 160 0.85 11.28 6.17
C MET A 160 1.13 11.90 4.79
N HIS A 161 1.67 11.15 3.82
CA HIS A 161 2.20 11.69 2.57
C HIS A 161 1.22 12.65 1.85
N ASP A 162 -0.07 12.33 1.93
CA ASP A 162 -1.16 13.05 1.28
C ASP A 162 -1.95 14.02 2.19
N MET A 163 -1.51 14.25 3.43
CA MET A 163 -2.26 15.11 4.39
C MET A 163 -2.46 16.54 3.90
N GLY A 164 -1.62 17.03 2.98
CA GLY A 164 -1.83 18.32 2.31
C GLY A 164 -3.15 18.41 1.54
N LYS A 165 -3.79 17.29 1.18
CA LYS A 165 -5.10 17.26 0.49
C LYS A 165 -6.22 17.86 1.34
N ILE A 166 -6.06 17.92 2.66
CA ILE A 166 -7.01 18.56 3.59
C ILE A 166 -7.29 20.02 3.23
N MET A 167 -6.30 20.70 2.63
CA MET A 167 -6.40 22.12 2.22
C MET A 167 -6.93 22.31 0.80
N ILE A 168 -7.17 21.23 0.05
CA ILE A 168 -7.72 21.30 -1.30
C ILE A 168 -9.25 21.28 -1.21
N PRO A 169 -9.97 22.15 -1.97
CA PRO A 169 -11.42 22.12 -2.01
C PRO A 169 -11.99 20.75 -2.41
N ASP A 170 -13.02 20.29 -1.69
CA ASP A 170 -13.67 19.00 -1.97
C ASP A 170 -14.30 18.95 -3.36
N SER A 171 -14.77 20.09 -3.89
CA SER A 171 -15.27 20.20 -5.27
C SER A 171 -14.20 19.92 -6.32
N LEU A 172 -12.93 20.17 -5.99
CA LEU A 172 -11.79 19.94 -6.86
C LEU A 172 -11.27 18.49 -6.73
N LEU A 173 -11.15 17.97 -5.49
CA LEU A 173 -10.76 16.58 -5.24
C LEU A 173 -11.76 15.58 -5.85
N ASN A 174 -13.05 15.90 -5.78
CA ASN A 174 -14.15 15.06 -6.27
C ASN A 174 -14.65 15.47 -7.66
N LYS A 175 -13.84 16.19 -8.45
CA LYS A 175 -14.22 16.63 -9.80
C LYS A 175 -14.17 15.47 -10.80
N LYS A 176 -15.30 15.16 -11.46
CA LYS A 176 -15.37 14.06 -12.45
C LYS A 176 -14.86 14.37 -13.84
N SER A 177 -14.83 15.64 -14.22
CA SER A 177 -14.31 16.06 -15.52
C SER A 177 -12.79 16.21 -15.47
N VAL A 178 -12.16 16.25 -16.65
CA VAL A 178 -10.75 16.57 -16.79
C VAL A 178 -10.40 17.87 -16.04
N LEU A 179 -9.30 17.84 -15.30
CA LEU A 179 -8.75 19.00 -14.61
C LEU A 179 -8.05 19.92 -15.61
N ASN A 180 -8.35 21.21 -15.56
CA ASN A 180 -7.59 22.20 -16.30
C ASN A 180 -6.22 22.45 -15.66
N ARG A 181 -5.35 23.21 -16.34
CA ARG A 181 -3.98 23.46 -15.86
C ARG A 181 -3.91 24.17 -14.50
N ARG A 182 -4.87 25.04 -14.17
CA ARG A 182 -4.90 25.74 -12.88
C ARG A 182 -5.35 24.80 -11.77
N GLU A 183 -6.39 24.03 -12.03
CA GLU A 183 -6.91 22.97 -11.15
C GLU A 183 -5.84 21.92 -10.83
N LEU A 184 -5.11 21.45 -11.85
CA LEU A 184 -4.01 20.51 -11.65
C LEU A 184 -2.91 21.11 -10.77
N LYS A 185 -2.51 22.36 -11.03
CA LYS A 185 -1.51 23.07 -10.20
C LYS A 185 -1.98 23.21 -8.75
N GLU A 186 -3.28 23.44 -8.54
CA GLU A 186 -3.86 23.55 -7.20
C GLU A 186 -3.79 22.21 -6.46
N ILE A 187 -4.16 21.11 -7.13
CA ILE A 187 -4.04 19.78 -6.53
C ILE A 187 -2.59 19.45 -6.21
N GLN A 188 -1.65 19.77 -7.11
CA GLN A 188 -0.23 19.49 -6.90
C GLN A 188 0.37 20.15 -5.65
N LYS A 189 -0.27 21.18 -5.09
CA LYS A 189 0.19 21.82 -3.84
C LYS A 189 0.05 20.93 -2.61
N HIS A 190 -0.74 19.84 -2.64
CA HIS A 190 -0.78 18.91 -1.49
C HIS A 190 0.62 18.38 -1.17
N ALA A 191 1.40 18.07 -2.21
CA ALA A 191 2.81 17.74 -2.10
C ALA A 191 3.64 19.03 -2.00
N GLY A 192 4.41 19.15 -0.93
CA GLY A 192 5.16 20.37 -0.65
C GLY A 192 4.29 21.44 0.01
N GLY A 193 3.72 22.39 -0.72
CA GLY A 193 3.15 23.62 -0.14
C GLY A 193 2.14 23.42 1.01
N TYR A 194 1.06 22.69 0.77
CA TYR A 194 0.05 22.39 1.78
C TYR A 194 0.51 21.29 2.74
N GLY A 195 1.27 20.31 2.27
CA GLY A 195 1.86 19.30 3.12
C GLY A 195 2.80 19.86 4.20
N THR A 196 3.73 20.74 3.83
CA THR A 196 4.66 21.38 4.78
C THR A 196 3.94 22.36 5.70
N LEU A 197 2.92 23.06 5.20
CA LEU A 197 2.06 23.89 6.03
C LEU A 197 1.32 23.05 7.08
N PHE A 198 0.79 21.89 6.68
CA PHE A 198 0.15 20.94 7.58
C PHE A 198 1.10 20.48 8.69
N LEU A 199 2.35 20.13 8.33
CA LEU A 199 3.38 19.77 9.32
C LEU A 199 3.69 20.90 10.28
N LYS A 200 3.91 22.12 9.76
CA LYS A 200 4.23 23.31 10.56
C LYS A 200 3.12 23.65 11.57
N ILE A 201 1.87 23.65 11.10
CA ILE A 201 0.68 23.92 11.93
C ILE A 201 0.54 22.86 13.02
N ASN A 202 0.86 21.61 12.68
CA ASN A 202 0.85 20.51 13.62
C ASN A 202 2.17 20.32 14.36
N GLY A 203 3.09 21.27 14.35
CA GLY A 203 4.36 21.17 15.09
C GLY A 203 5.18 19.90 14.81
N ILE A 204 5.04 19.32 13.61
CA ILE A 204 5.74 18.09 13.22
C ILE A 204 7.02 18.51 12.50
N TYR A 205 8.14 18.40 13.21
CA TYR A 205 9.46 18.78 12.72
C TYR A 205 10.35 17.55 12.62
N ASP A 206 10.11 16.73 11.60
CA ASP A 206 10.94 15.58 11.28
C ASP A 206 11.31 15.56 9.80
N VAL A 207 12.60 15.37 9.52
CA VAL A 207 13.16 15.46 8.16
C VAL A 207 12.69 14.33 7.25
N TYR A 208 12.44 13.13 7.77
CA TYR A 208 11.92 12.01 6.98
C TYR A 208 10.49 12.30 6.56
N ILE A 209 9.64 12.71 7.51
CA ILE A 209 8.23 13.05 7.27
C ILE A 209 8.12 14.21 6.28
N GLU A 210 8.90 15.28 6.49
CA GLU A 210 8.91 16.45 5.61
C GLU A 210 9.31 16.09 4.19
N ASN A 211 10.39 15.32 4.01
CA ASN A 211 10.86 14.91 2.69
C ASN A 211 9.83 14.03 1.96
N ILE A 212 9.17 13.10 2.65
CA ILE A 212 8.12 12.26 2.06
C ILE A 212 6.97 13.11 1.54
N ILE A 213 6.42 13.96 2.40
CA ILE A 213 5.28 14.82 2.03
C ILE A 213 5.65 15.79 0.91
N LYS A 214 6.89 16.30 0.89
CA LYS A 214 7.34 17.24 -0.12
C LYS A 214 7.64 16.60 -1.47
N TYR A 215 8.13 15.35 -1.48
CA TYR A 215 8.78 14.77 -2.65
C TYR A 215 8.24 13.40 -3.10
N HIS A 216 7.18 12.85 -2.48
CA HIS A 216 6.63 11.54 -2.91
C HIS A 216 6.16 11.51 -4.38
N HIS A 217 5.90 12.66 -5.01
CA HIS A 217 5.60 12.75 -6.44
C HIS A 217 6.80 13.16 -7.33
N ALA A 218 7.96 13.47 -6.73
CA ALA A 218 9.14 13.97 -7.44
C ALA A 218 9.73 12.92 -8.39
N ALA A 219 10.55 13.34 -9.35
CA ALA A 219 11.13 12.44 -10.34
C ALA A 219 12.17 11.52 -9.66
N ILE A 220 12.02 10.21 -9.75
CA ILE A 220 12.91 9.22 -9.12
C ILE A 220 13.92 8.60 -10.10
N TYR A 221 13.83 8.98 -11.38
CA TYR A 221 14.87 8.82 -12.40
C TYR A 221 14.88 10.00 -13.38
N PHE A 222 15.97 10.16 -14.14
CA PHE A 222 16.09 11.24 -15.12
C PHE A 222 15.05 11.12 -16.25
N ASN A 223 14.40 12.23 -16.60
CA ASN A 223 13.36 12.31 -17.64
C ASN A 223 12.04 11.59 -17.31
N GLU A 224 11.79 11.27 -16.04
CA GLU A 224 10.47 10.77 -15.63
C GLU A 224 9.39 11.83 -15.93
N LYS A 225 8.37 11.43 -16.70
CA LYS A 225 7.25 12.30 -17.07
C LYS A 225 6.26 12.42 -15.91
N LYS A 226 5.52 13.53 -15.86
CA LYS A 226 4.42 13.78 -14.90
C LYS A 226 4.85 13.84 -13.41
N ALA A 227 6.14 14.05 -13.14
CA ALA A 227 6.65 14.23 -11.78
C ALA A 227 6.51 15.68 -11.28
N TYR A 228 6.31 15.84 -9.98
CA TYR A 228 6.28 17.13 -9.28
C TYR A 228 6.57 16.95 -7.79
N PRO A 229 7.11 17.95 -7.09
CA PRO A 229 7.68 19.17 -7.63
C PRO A 229 9.04 18.94 -8.32
N VAL A 230 9.48 19.86 -9.17
CA VAL A 230 10.68 19.72 -10.04
C VAL A 230 11.96 20.25 -9.37
N TYR A 231 12.01 20.31 -8.03
CA TYR A 231 13.08 21.03 -7.32
C TYR A 231 14.30 20.18 -6.96
N GLN A 232 14.29 18.87 -7.24
CA GLN A 232 15.34 17.96 -6.76
C GLN A 232 15.79 17.00 -7.85
N SER A 233 17.10 16.76 -7.92
CA SER A 233 17.66 15.73 -8.77
C SER A 233 17.20 14.35 -8.29
N PRO A 234 16.82 13.43 -9.19
CA PRO A 234 16.52 12.05 -8.83
C PRO A 234 17.63 11.34 -8.04
N SER A 235 18.88 11.76 -8.22
CA SER A 235 20.04 11.23 -7.50
C SER A 235 20.07 11.67 -6.03
N ASP A 236 19.54 12.84 -5.71
CA ASP A 236 19.53 13.41 -4.36
C ASP A 236 18.30 12.95 -3.55
N LEU A 237 17.31 12.35 -4.22
CA LEU A 237 16.14 11.81 -3.54
C LEU A 237 16.52 10.54 -2.76
N PRO A 238 16.25 10.54 -1.44
CA PRO A 238 16.61 9.41 -0.59
C PRO A 238 15.75 8.18 -0.89
N PRO A 239 16.26 6.96 -0.61
CA PRO A 239 15.55 5.71 -0.89
C PRO A 239 14.13 5.65 -0.34
N TYR A 240 13.89 6.13 0.89
CA TYR A 240 12.55 6.12 1.49
C TYR A 240 11.52 6.96 0.72
N VAL A 241 11.93 8.08 0.09
CA VAL A 241 11.02 8.86 -0.77
C VAL A 241 10.70 8.09 -2.05
N LYS A 242 11.70 7.44 -2.65
CA LYS A 242 11.52 6.60 -3.84
C LYS A 242 10.58 5.43 -3.55
N ILE A 243 10.71 4.81 -2.37
CA ILE A 243 9.81 3.76 -1.88
C ILE A 243 8.39 4.30 -1.71
N CYS A 244 8.22 5.47 -1.08
CA CYS A 244 6.91 6.11 -0.94
C CYS A 244 6.23 6.31 -2.29
N LYS A 245 6.97 6.77 -3.31
CA LYS A 245 6.43 6.98 -4.65
C LYS A 245 5.93 5.69 -5.30
N LEU A 246 6.69 4.61 -5.21
CA LEU A 246 6.27 3.31 -5.76
C LEU A 246 5.07 2.73 -5.00
N ALA A 247 5.05 2.89 -3.67
CA ALA A 247 3.92 2.50 -2.83
C ALA A 247 2.66 3.32 -3.14
N ASP A 248 2.80 4.63 -3.37
CA ASP A 248 1.75 5.54 -3.85
C ASP A 248 1.17 5.05 -5.18
N ILE A 249 2.01 4.85 -6.21
CA ILE A 249 1.60 4.34 -7.52
C ILE A 249 0.86 3.00 -7.40
N TYR A 250 1.38 2.06 -6.61
CA TYR A 250 0.75 0.77 -6.46
C TYR A 250 -0.59 0.83 -5.73
N SER A 251 -0.65 1.56 -4.60
CA SER A 251 -1.88 1.77 -3.84
C SER A 251 -2.93 2.47 -4.71
N ALA A 252 -2.52 3.53 -5.42
CA ALA A 252 -3.31 4.27 -6.37
C ALA A 252 -3.96 3.42 -7.47
N MET A 253 -3.20 2.48 -8.05
CA MET A 253 -3.65 1.65 -9.17
C MET A 253 -4.46 0.43 -8.71
N THR A 254 -4.18 -0.11 -7.52
CA THR A 254 -4.87 -1.31 -7.02
C THR A 254 -6.11 -1.01 -6.18
N LEU A 255 -6.36 0.25 -5.81
CA LEU A 255 -7.59 0.71 -5.17
C LEU A 255 -8.59 1.23 -6.22
N LYS A 256 -9.89 0.99 -5.97
CA LYS A 256 -10.97 1.55 -6.79
C LYS A 256 -11.08 3.06 -6.54
N ARG A 257 -11.21 3.85 -7.61
CA ARG A 257 -11.34 5.31 -7.56
C ARG A 257 -12.68 5.75 -8.16
N SER A 258 -13.09 6.97 -7.86
CA SER A 258 -14.27 7.60 -8.49
C SER A 258 -14.19 7.72 -10.02
N TYR A 259 -12.99 7.58 -10.60
CA TYR A 259 -12.69 7.74 -12.04
C TYR A 259 -12.02 6.52 -12.69
N GLY A 260 -11.95 5.37 -12.01
CA GLY A 260 -11.30 4.20 -12.58
C GLY A 260 -11.47 2.94 -11.73
N GLU A 261 -11.61 1.80 -12.42
CA GLU A 261 -11.63 0.49 -11.79
C GLU A 261 -10.23 0.13 -11.26
N ALA A 262 -10.21 -0.63 -10.17
CA ALA A 262 -8.97 -1.17 -9.62
C ALA A 262 -8.27 -2.06 -10.66
N VAL A 263 -6.96 -1.92 -10.79
CA VAL A 263 -6.14 -2.76 -11.67
C VAL A 263 -5.66 -3.99 -10.91
N ASN A 264 -5.61 -5.13 -11.60
CA ASN A 264 -5.07 -6.36 -11.04
C ASN A 264 -3.65 -6.14 -10.45
N PRO A 265 -3.40 -6.51 -9.17
CA PRO A 265 -2.11 -6.30 -8.51
C PRO A 265 -0.88 -6.81 -9.28
N THR A 266 -0.95 -8.00 -9.88
CA THR A 266 0.14 -8.57 -10.68
C THR A 266 0.47 -7.68 -11.88
N LYS A 267 -0.55 -7.13 -12.55
CA LYS A 267 -0.35 -6.18 -13.67
C LYS A 267 0.34 -4.90 -13.19
N VAL A 268 -0.02 -4.40 -12.02
CA VAL A 268 0.59 -3.19 -11.44
C VAL A 268 2.05 -3.43 -11.09
N VAL A 269 2.39 -4.56 -10.44
CA VAL A 269 3.79 -4.92 -10.15
C VAL A 269 4.61 -4.99 -11.43
N ASN A 270 4.10 -5.67 -12.46
CA ASN A 270 4.78 -5.79 -13.74
C ASN A 270 4.99 -4.42 -14.41
N THR A 271 3.98 -3.56 -14.37
CA THR A 271 4.06 -2.19 -14.93
C THR A 271 5.14 -1.38 -14.21
N ILE A 272 5.13 -1.39 -12.88
CA ILE A 272 6.15 -0.71 -12.07
C ILE A 272 7.55 -1.24 -12.40
N TYR A 273 7.71 -2.56 -12.49
CA TYR A 273 9.01 -3.14 -12.83
C TYR A 273 9.47 -2.72 -14.23
N GLN A 274 8.59 -2.75 -15.23
CA GLN A 274 8.91 -2.34 -16.60
C GLN A 274 9.27 -0.85 -16.69
N ASP A 275 8.51 0.03 -16.04
CA ASP A 275 8.71 1.47 -16.13
C ASP A 275 9.99 1.95 -15.41
N TYR A 276 10.34 1.30 -14.30
CA TYR A 276 11.39 1.76 -13.38
C TYR A 276 12.66 0.91 -13.36
N SER A 277 12.70 -0.28 -13.99
CA SER A 277 13.90 -1.12 -14.04
C SER A 277 15.03 -0.50 -14.86
N GLY A 278 16.28 -0.83 -14.51
CA GLY A 278 17.47 -0.42 -15.25
C GLY A 278 17.81 1.08 -15.17
N ARG A 279 17.09 1.88 -14.38
CA ARG A 279 17.29 3.34 -14.31
C ARG A 279 18.50 3.74 -13.46
N ASN A 280 18.64 3.19 -12.26
CA ASN A 280 19.81 3.37 -11.39
C ASN A 280 19.93 2.23 -10.35
N PRO A 281 21.11 1.98 -9.78
CA PRO A 281 21.35 0.83 -8.90
C PRO A 281 20.50 0.81 -7.62
N ILE A 282 20.35 1.97 -6.96
CA ILE A 282 19.55 2.07 -5.73
C ILE A 282 18.07 1.80 -6.04
N LEU A 283 17.54 2.35 -7.13
CA LEU A 283 16.17 2.08 -7.55
C LEU A 283 16.00 0.60 -7.93
N GLN A 284 16.99 -0.03 -8.52
CA GLN A 284 16.93 -1.46 -8.83
C GLN A 284 16.87 -2.32 -7.54
N LEU A 285 17.60 -1.94 -6.49
CA LEU A 285 17.51 -2.59 -5.20
C LEU A 285 16.14 -2.36 -4.55
N ILE A 286 15.60 -1.14 -4.63
CA ILE A 286 14.24 -0.83 -4.16
C ILE A 286 13.21 -1.69 -4.90
N LEU A 287 13.29 -1.80 -6.23
CA LEU A 287 12.40 -2.64 -7.03
C LEU A 287 12.51 -4.11 -6.67
N TYR A 288 13.73 -4.60 -6.40
CA TYR A 288 13.92 -5.96 -5.91
C TYR A 288 13.24 -6.16 -4.55
N SER A 289 13.42 -5.23 -3.59
CA SER A 289 12.71 -5.26 -2.30
C SER A 289 11.20 -5.21 -2.49
N PHE A 290 10.71 -4.37 -3.41
CA PHE A 290 9.30 -4.22 -3.73
C PHE A 290 8.69 -5.53 -4.23
N VAL A 291 9.30 -6.14 -5.26
CA VAL A 291 8.85 -7.43 -5.81
C VAL A 291 9.00 -8.56 -4.79
N LYS A 292 10.02 -8.53 -3.93
CA LYS A 292 10.22 -9.56 -2.91
C LYS A 292 9.14 -9.54 -1.83
N GLU A 293 8.66 -8.35 -1.47
CA GLU A 293 7.66 -8.17 -0.42
C GLU A 293 6.23 -8.30 -0.93
N ILE A 294 5.94 -7.78 -2.12
CA ILE A 294 4.60 -7.82 -2.71
C ILE A 294 4.38 -9.13 -3.49
N GLY A 295 5.45 -9.76 -3.96
CA GLY A 295 5.39 -10.93 -4.83
C GLY A 295 5.07 -10.56 -6.28
N THR A 296 5.36 -11.48 -7.19
CA THR A 296 4.84 -11.42 -8.58
C THR A 296 3.36 -11.80 -8.62
N CYS A 297 2.90 -12.53 -7.60
CA CYS A 297 1.54 -13.00 -7.39
C CYS A 297 1.12 -12.61 -5.97
N PRO A 298 0.69 -11.36 -5.74
CA PRO A 298 0.39 -10.89 -4.40
C PRO A 298 -0.70 -11.73 -3.72
N GLU A 299 -0.65 -11.89 -2.40
CA GLU A 299 -1.70 -12.59 -1.66
C GLU A 299 -3.08 -11.97 -1.95
N GLY A 300 -4.12 -12.80 -1.99
CA GLY A 300 -5.47 -12.39 -2.39
C GLY A 300 -5.67 -12.26 -3.90
N SER A 301 -4.62 -12.39 -4.71
CA SER A 301 -4.76 -12.44 -6.16
C SER A 301 -5.43 -13.73 -6.60
N ILE A 302 -6.20 -13.63 -7.68
CA ILE A 302 -6.80 -14.78 -8.34
C ILE A 302 -6.16 -14.93 -9.70
N LEU A 303 -5.62 -16.11 -9.97
CA LEU A 303 -4.83 -16.43 -11.17
C LEU A 303 -5.43 -17.63 -11.89
N THR A 304 -5.09 -17.78 -13.16
CA THR A 304 -5.40 -18.99 -13.93
C THR A 304 -4.11 -19.74 -14.24
N LEU A 305 -4.18 -21.06 -14.18
CA LEU A 305 -3.11 -21.98 -14.53
C LEU A 305 -3.25 -22.43 -15.98
N ILE A 306 -2.16 -22.94 -16.57
CA ILE A 306 -2.11 -23.41 -17.97
C ILE A 306 -3.14 -24.52 -18.25
N ASN A 307 -3.49 -25.33 -17.24
CA ASN A 307 -4.53 -26.36 -17.36
C ASN A 307 -5.97 -25.83 -17.24
N GLY A 308 -6.17 -24.51 -17.22
CA GLY A 308 -7.48 -23.86 -17.16
C GLY A 308 -8.02 -23.64 -15.75
N GLN A 309 -7.41 -24.24 -14.72
CA GLN A 309 -7.84 -24.09 -13.34
C GLN A 309 -7.53 -22.68 -12.81
N SER A 310 -8.43 -22.16 -11.99
CA SER A 310 -8.29 -20.89 -11.27
C SER A 310 -7.91 -21.12 -9.81
N VAL A 311 -7.02 -20.27 -9.32
CA VAL A 311 -6.39 -20.40 -8.00
C VAL A 311 -6.42 -19.09 -7.23
N TYR A 312 -6.57 -19.19 -5.91
CA TYR A 312 -6.52 -18.09 -4.96
C TYR A 312 -5.18 -18.12 -4.22
N VAL A 313 -4.42 -17.03 -4.27
CA VAL A 313 -3.09 -16.95 -3.65
C VAL A 313 -3.20 -16.66 -2.15
N ILE A 314 -2.68 -17.56 -1.33
CA ILE A 314 -2.64 -17.42 0.14
C ILE A 314 -1.28 -16.89 0.60
N ASN A 315 -0.20 -17.23 -0.09
CA ASN A 315 1.14 -16.77 0.24
C ASN A 315 1.91 -16.52 -1.05
N SER A 316 2.51 -15.34 -1.20
CA SER A 316 3.28 -15.00 -2.40
C SER A 316 4.67 -15.62 -2.40
N GLN A 317 5.23 -15.97 -1.24
CA GLN A 317 6.56 -16.57 -1.12
C GLN A 317 6.51 -18.07 -1.30
N GLY A 318 6.94 -18.55 -2.48
CA GLY A 318 6.77 -19.94 -2.86
C GLY A 318 5.29 -20.25 -3.07
N PRO A 319 4.66 -19.66 -4.11
CA PRO A 319 3.25 -19.34 -4.14
C PRO A 319 2.37 -20.49 -3.65
N GLU A 320 1.80 -20.31 -2.46
CA GLU A 320 0.83 -21.25 -1.89
C GLU A 320 -0.56 -20.82 -2.32
N VAL A 321 -1.31 -21.73 -2.93
CA VAL A 321 -2.61 -21.43 -3.52
C VAL A 321 -3.67 -22.44 -3.13
N ILE A 322 -4.92 -21.99 -3.10
CA ILE A 322 -6.11 -22.85 -3.13
C ILE A 322 -6.59 -22.90 -4.57
N ILE A 323 -6.67 -24.11 -5.13
CA ILE A 323 -7.40 -24.32 -6.38
C ILE A 323 -8.89 -24.32 -6.05
N PHE A 324 -9.68 -23.50 -6.74
CA PHE A 324 -11.12 -23.41 -6.51
C PHE A 324 -11.96 -23.71 -7.76
N THR A 325 -11.34 -24.15 -8.85
CA THR A 325 -12.05 -24.67 -10.04
C THR A 325 -11.37 -25.93 -10.58
N ASP A 326 -12.15 -26.80 -11.21
CA ASP A 326 -11.61 -27.92 -12.01
C ASP A 326 -11.10 -27.44 -13.39
N GLU A 327 -10.53 -28.36 -14.18
CA GLU A 327 -10.01 -28.06 -15.53
C GLU A 327 -11.10 -27.61 -16.52
N ALA A 328 -12.37 -27.93 -16.25
CA ALA A 328 -13.51 -27.46 -17.01
C ALA A 328 -14.02 -26.07 -16.55
N GLY A 329 -13.38 -25.48 -15.53
CA GLY A 329 -13.75 -24.19 -14.96
C GLY A 329 -14.95 -24.23 -14.00
N ARG A 330 -15.39 -25.42 -13.57
CA ARG A 330 -16.46 -25.57 -12.59
C ARG A 330 -15.92 -25.33 -11.19
N THR A 331 -16.66 -24.56 -10.39
CA THR A 331 -16.29 -24.21 -9.02
C THR A 331 -16.23 -25.43 -8.11
N ILE A 332 -15.16 -25.54 -7.33
CA ILE A 332 -15.00 -26.53 -6.26
C ILE A 332 -15.60 -25.94 -4.99
N GLU A 333 -16.58 -26.62 -4.40
CA GLU A 333 -17.38 -26.10 -3.27
C GLU A 333 -16.64 -26.05 -1.93
N LYS A 334 -15.52 -26.74 -1.78
CA LYS A 334 -14.70 -26.74 -0.56
C LYS A 334 -13.21 -26.66 -0.89
N ALA A 335 -12.47 -25.91 -0.08
CA ALA A 335 -11.01 -25.87 -0.17
C ALA A 335 -10.44 -27.25 0.18
N ASP A 336 -9.77 -27.90 -0.78
CA ASP A 336 -9.33 -29.27 -0.62
C ASP A 336 -7.88 -29.34 -0.10
N LYS A 337 -6.95 -28.66 -0.78
CA LYS A 337 -5.51 -28.63 -0.42
C LYS A 337 -4.87 -27.28 -0.75
N ILE A 338 -3.92 -26.89 0.08
CA ILE A 338 -2.99 -25.80 -0.22
C ILE A 338 -1.82 -26.37 -1.04
N ILE A 339 -1.58 -25.77 -2.21
CA ILE A 339 -0.57 -26.23 -3.16
C ILE A 339 0.52 -25.17 -3.27
N ASN A 340 1.77 -25.58 -3.09
CA ASN A 340 2.92 -24.74 -3.39
C ASN A 340 3.32 -24.88 -4.86
N LEU A 341 3.02 -23.86 -5.67
CA LEU A 341 3.28 -23.85 -7.11
C LEU A 341 4.77 -23.87 -7.46
N SER A 342 5.67 -23.54 -6.53
CA SER A 342 7.11 -23.67 -6.72
C SER A 342 7.61 -25.10 -6.56
N SER A 343 6.77 -26.04 -6.12
CA SER A 343 7.18 -27.43 -5.93
C SER A 343 7.45 -28.14 -7.27
N PRO A 344 8.46 -29.04 -7.35
CA PRO A 344 8.72 -29.82 -8.56
C PRO A 344 7.51 -30.66 -9.01
N ILE A 345 6.72 -31.14 -8.04
CA ILE A 345 5.51 -31.94 -8.26
C ILE A 345 4.44 -31.09 -8.98
N SER A 346 4.24 -29.84 -8.55
CA SER A 346 3.29 -28.92 -9.20
C SER A 346 3.64 -28.67 -10.66
N LYS A 347 4.93 -28.48 -10.98
CA LYS A 347 5.38 -28.33 -12.38
C LYS A 347 5.12 -29.58 -13.22
N SER A 348 5.28 -30.77 -12.64
CA SER A 348 5.01 -32.04 -13.33
C SER A 348 3.52 -32.29 -13.61
N GLN A 349 2.62 -31.61 -12.89
CA GLN A 349 1.17 -31.68 -13.04
C GLN A 349 0.58 -30.51 -13.86
N ASN A 350 1.40 -29.75 -14.59
CA ASN A 350 1.00 -28.54 -15.33
C ASN A 350 0.32 -27.46 -14.46
N LEU A 351 0.59 -27.46 -13.14
CA LEU A 351 0.13 -26.41 -12.23
C LEU A 351 1.10 -25.21 -12.30
N VAL A 352 1.10 -24.56 -13.46
CA VAL A 352 1.94 -23.39 -13.78
C VAL A 352 1.01 -22.23 -14.10
N ILE A 353 1.34 -21.04 -13.59
CA ILE A 353 0.56 -19.82 -13.85
C ILE A 353 0.59 -19.52 -15.36
N ASP A 354 -0.58 -19.31 -15.94
CA ASP A 354 -0.71 -18.88 -17.33
C ASP A 354 -0.37 -17.39 -17.43
N SER A 355 0.82 -17.09 -17.95
CA SER A 355 1.31 -15.71 -18.14
C SER A 355 0.73 -15.02 -19.37
N GLU A 356 0.12 -15.77 -20.30
CA GLU A 356 -0.48 -15.25 -21.54
C GLU A 356 -1.92 -14.77 -21.31
N GLN A 357 -2.58 -15.27 -20.26
CA GLN A 357 -3.93 -14.82 -19.95
C GLN A 357 -3.93 -13.36 -19.49
N LEU A 358 -4.77 -12.55 -20.14
CA LEU A 358 -4.95 -11.15 -19.76
C LEU A 358 -5.43 -11.04 -18.30
N PRO A 359 -4.82 -10.15 -17.50
CA PRO A 359 -5.28 -9.90 -16.14
C PRO A 359 -6.72 -9.37 -16.16
N LYS A 360 -7.64 -10.16 -15.63
CA LYS A 360 -9.05 -9.77 -15.44
C LYS A 360 -9.18 -8.71 -14.34
N THR A 361 -10.27 -7.95 -14.37
CA THR A 361 -10.52 -6.94 -13.35
C THR A 361 -10.77 -7.58 -11.98
N PRO A 362 -10.44 -6.93 -10.85
CA PRO A 362 -10.72 -7.46 -9.51
C PRO A 362 -12.20 -7.82 -9.31
N VAL A 363 -13.12 -7.08 -9.94
CA VAL A 363 -14.58 -7.34 -9.89
C VAL A 363 -14.93 -8.67 -10.54
N GLU A 364 -14.46 -8.90 -11.77
CA GLU A 364 -14.69 -10.15 -12.49
C GLU A 364 -14.07 -11.34 -11.75
N MET A 365 -12.92 -11.12 -11.12
CA MET A 365 -12.24 -12.14 -10.33
C MET A 365 -12.98 -12.47 -9.04
N PHE A 366 -13.46 -11.47 -8.31
CA PHE A 366 -14.28 -11.66 -7.11
C PHE A 366 -15.55 -12.47 -7.40
N ASN A 367 -16.25 -12.16 -8.50
CA ASN A 367 -17.47 -12.86 -8.89
C ASN A 367 -17.27 -14.35 -9.19
N ARG A 368 -16.03 -14.77 -9.50
CA ARG A 368 -15.68 -16.17 -9.75
C ARG A 368 -15.34 -16.97 -8.50
N LEU A 369 -15.15 -16.32 -7.35
CA LEU A 369 -14.83 -17.01 -6.12
C LEU A 369 -16.00 -17.92 -5.68
N PRO A 370 -15.73 -19.10 -5.11
CA PRO A 370 -16.73 -19.85 -4.36
C PRO A 370 -17.14 -19.09 -3.10
N GLU A 371 -18.33 -19.40 -2.56
CA GLU A 371 -18.87 -18.69 -1.38
C GLU A 371 -17.92 -18.73 -0.18
N TYR A 372 -17.23 -19.83 0.11
CA TYR A 372 -16.27 -19.90 1.23
C TYR A 372 -15.05 -18.97 1.07
N LEU A 373 -14.65 -18.62 -0.16
CA LEU A 373 -13.63 -17.59 -0.41
C LEU A 373 -14.25 -16.20 -0.49
N LYS A 374 -15.50 -16.06 -0.94
CA LYS A 374 -16.22 -14.78 -0.88
C LYS A 374 -16.47 -14.36 0.56
N GLU A 375 -16.87 -15.26 1.46
CA GLU A 375 -17.03 -15.01 2.89
C GLU A 375 -15.76 -14.47 3.53
N PHE A 376 -14.60 -14.99 3.11
CA PHE A 376 -13.31 -14.44 3.51
C PHE A 376 -13.13 -12.97 3.08
N HIS A 377 -13.85 -12.49 2.08
CA HIS A 377 -13.89 -11.10 1.60
C HIS A 377 -15.20 -10.34 1.96
N SER A 378 -16.27 -11.00 2.39
CA SER A 378 -17.61 -10.44 2.54
C SER A 378 -18.09 -10.44 3.98
N GLU A 379 -17.54 -9.55 4.81
CA GLU A 379 -18.19 -9.15 6.07
C GLU A 379 -18.71 -7.68 6.02
N SER A 380 -18.54 -6.96 4.90
CA SER A 380 -19.04 -5.57 4.75
C SER A 380 -20.39 -5.44 4.02
N LEU A 381 -20.89 -6.50 3.38
CA LEU A 381 -22.05 -6.43 2.47
C LEU A 381 -23.43 -6.49 3.15
N ASN A 382 -23.52 -6.74 4.45
CA ASN A 382 -24.81 -6.79 5.16
C ASN A 382 -25.46 -5.41 5.40
N THR A 383 -24.93 -4.32 4.84
CA THR A 383 -25.51 -2.96 4.98
C THR A 383 -25.98 -2.31 3.67
N GLN A 384 -25.76 -2.91 2.49
CA GLN A 384 -26.06 -2.24 1.20
C GLN A 384 -27.17 -2.87 0.35
N THR A 385 -27.74 -4.02 0.71
CA THR A 385 -28.80 -4.67 -0.08
C THR A 385 -30.16 -3.96 -0.08
N GLN A 386 -30.28 -2.76 0.52
CA GLN A 386 -31.53 -1.98 0.51
C GLN A 386 -31.50 -0.71 -0.37
N ALA A 387 -30.37 -0.34 -0.99
CA ALA A 387 -30.28 0.97 -1.67
C ALA A 387 -30.14 0.95 -3.21
N THR A 388 -29.79 -0.17 -3.84
CA THR A 388 -29.45 -0.22 -5.28
C THR A 388 -30.47 -0.99 -6.11
N THR A 389 -31.71 -0.51 -6.16
CA THR A 389 -32.69 -0.90 -7.21
C THR A 389 -33.12 0.27 -8.10
N LYS A 390 -32.41 1.41 -8.05
CA LYS A 390 -32.62 2.52 -8.97
C LYS A 390 -31.28 3.06 -9.46
N HIS A 391 -31.14 3.18 -10.78
CA HIS A 391 -29.98 3.68 -11.52
C HIS A 391 -28.95 2.66 -12.00
N GLU A 392 -29.40 1.65 -12.74
CA GLU A 392 -28.64 1.19 -13.90
C GLU A 392 -29.32 1.71 -15.17
N SER A 393 -28.75 2.75 -15.77
CA SER A 393 -28.76 2.96 -17.22
C SER A 393 -27.73 4.01 -17.59
N ASN A 394 -26.87 3.61 -18.53
CA ASN A 394 -26.02 4.41 -19.42
C ASN A 394 -24.50 4.43 -19.13
N LEU A 395 -23.77 4.30 -20.24
CA LEU A 395 -22.33 4.52 -20.51
C LEU A 395 -21.49 3.24 -20.32
N THR A 396 -21.08 2.45 -21.32
CA THR A 396 -20.53 2.67 -22.69
C THR A 396 -19.36 3.65 -22.80
N THR A 397 -18.17 3.07 -23.06
CA THR A 397 -16.95 3.61 -23.69
C THR A 397 -16.26 4.82 -23.04
N TYR A 398 -15.09 4.61 -22.43
CA TYR A 398 -13.74 4.93 -22.96
C TYR A 398 -12.65 4.49 -21.97
#